data_AF-A0A235J079-F1
#
_entry.id   AF-A0A235J079-F1
#
_cell.length_a   1.000
_cell.length_b   1.000
_cell.length_c   1.000
_cell.angle_alpha   90.00
_cell.angle_beta   90.00
_cell.angle_gamma   90.00
#
_symmetry.space_group_name_H-M   'P 1'
#
loop_
_entity.id
_entity.type
_entity.pdbx_description
1 polymer ?
#
loop_
_entity_poly.entity_id
_entity_poly.type
_entity_poly.pdbx_seq_one_letter_code
_entity_poly.pdbx_strand_id
1 'polypeptide(L)'
;MKADYLEESLLRELEERLLQADVRKSAKDVMDLLADEFIEFGSSGRVFNKQQIIDSLQNEPIEPVTQRSITEFKTLVLATRVILAQTAEASHPLLGV
;
A
#
# COMPACT_ATOMS: atom_id res chain seq x y z
N MET A 1 21.62 0.98 13.39
CA MET A 1 20.97 -0.23 13.92
C MET A 1 19.62 0.05 14.56
N LYS A 2 19.48 0.73 15.71
CA LYS A 2 18.16 0.91 16.35
C LYS A 2 17.18 1.83 15.61
N ALA A 3 17.68 2.86 14.92
CA ALA A 3 16.86 3.78 14.12
C ALA A 3 16.28 3.08 12.88
N ASP A 4 17.13 2.31 12.18
CA ASP A 4 16.77 1.55 10.98
C ASP A 4 15.58 0.57 11.22
N TYR A 5 15.53 -0.10 12.38
CA TYR A 5 14.40 -0.98 12.74
C TYR A 5 13.09 -0.23 13.02
N LEU A 6 13.16 0.99 13.54
CA LEU A 6 11.97 1.82 13.80
C LEU A 6 11.40 2.36 12.49
N GLU A 7 12.27 2.74 11.55
CA GLU A 7 11.87 3.17 10.21
C GLU A 7 11.24 2.03 9.41
N GLU A 8 11.82 0.83 9.45
CA GLU A 8 11.25 -0.35 8.79
C GLU A 8 9.86 -0.70 9.34
N SER A 9 9.70 -0.71 10.67
CA SER A 9 8.42 -1.03 11.30
C SER A 9 7.33 -0.01 10.95
N LEU A 10 7.68 1.28 10.94
CA LEU A 10 6.77 2.34 10.54
C LEU A 10 6.36 2.21 9.06
N LEU A 11 7.32 1.99 8.16
CA LEU A 11 7.02 1.81 6.74
C LEU A 11 6.12 0.61 6.50
N ARG A 12 6.39 -0.50 7.21
CA ARG A 12 5.52 -1.68 7.16
C ARG A 12 4.10 -1.37 7.59
N GLU A 13 3.91 -0.63 8.69
CA GLU A 13 2.57 -0.25 9.16
C GLU A 13 1.82 0.59 8.11
N LEU A 14 2.51 1.55 7.47
CA LEU A 14 1.91 2.38 6.43
C LEU A 14 1.48 1.56 5.20
N GLU A 15 2.30 0.60 4.80
CA GLU A 15 1.97 -0.33 3.70
C GLU A 15 0.82 -1.27 4.07
N GLU A 16 0.80 -1.81 5.30
CA GLU A 16 -0.29 -2.65 5.79
C GLU A 16 -1.63 -1.88 5.87
N ARG A 17 -1.59 -0.56 6.16
CA ARG A 17 -2.77 0.31 6.08
C ARG A 17 -3.32 0.42 4.66
N LEU A 18 -2.46 0.51 3.65
CA LEU A 18 -2.88 0.55 2.24
C LEU A 18 -3.55 -0.76 1.78
N LEU A 19 -3.42 -1.86 2.52
CA LEU A 19 -4.11 -3.13 2.25
C LEU A 19 -5.53 -3.20 2.84
N GLN A 20 -5.87 -2.33 3.80
CA GLN A 20 -7.16 -2.39 4.49
C GLN A 20 -8.28 -1.85 3.61
N ALA A 21 -9.39 -2.59 3.53
CA ALA A 21 -10.50 -2.25 2.63
C ALA A 21 -11.16 -0.91 2.99
N ASP A 22 -11.32 -0.62 4.28
CA ASP A 22 -11.87 0.65 4.78
C ASP A 22 -10.97 1.83 4.42
N VAL A 23 -9.65 1.68 4.57
CA VAL A 23 -8.67 2.69 4.15
C VAL A 23 -8.74 2.91 2.64
N ARG A 24 -8.70 1.85 1.83
CA ARG A 24 -8.75 1.97 0.35
C ARG A 24 -10.04 2.60 -0.15
N LYS A 25 -11.16 2.45 0.57
CA LYS A 25 -12.44 3.11 0.26
C LYS A 25 -12.49 4.58 0.67
N SER A 26 -11.64 5.00 1.60
CA SER A 26 -11.57 6.37 2.08
C SER A 26 -10.56 7.17 1.25
N ALA A 27 -11.04 8.02 0.34
CA ALA A 27 -10.16 8.93 -0.39
C ALA A 27 -9.28 9.76 0.56
N LYS A 28 -9.84 10.19 1.69
CA LYS A 28 -9.10 10.98 2.67
C LYS A 28 -7.89 10.21 3.22
N ASP A 29 -8.09 8.96 3.61
CA ASP A 29 -7.03 8.18 4.23
C ASP A 29 -5.97 7.74 3.21
N VAL A 30 -6.37 7.46 1.97
CA VAL A 30 -5.41 7.22 0.87
C VAL A 30 -4.63 8.49 0.52
N MET A 31 -5.30 9.67 0.50
CA MET A 31 -4.63 10.95 0.25
C MET A 31 -3.55 11.28 1.28
N ASP A 32 -3.78 10.91 2.55
CA ASP A 32 -2.84 11.13 3.65
C ASP A 32 -1.65 10.15 3.61
N LEU A 33 -1.80 8.99 2.95
CA LEU A 33 -0.75 7.96 2.83
C LEU A 33 0.15 8.15 1.60
N LEU A 34 -0.37 8.73 0.52
CA LEU A 34 0.36 8.90 -0.74
C LEU A 34 0.84 10.35 -0.92
N ALA A 35 2.10 10.54 -1.32
CA ALA A 35 2.62 11.86 -1.68
C ALA A 35 1.90 12.45 -2.90
N ASP A 36 1.86 13.78 -3.03
CA ASP A 36 1.11 14.45 -4.11
C ASP A 36 1.64 14.10 -5.51
N GLU A 37 2.94 13.82 -5.60
CA GLU A 37 3.64 13.40 -6.82
C GLU A 37 3.64 11.89 -7.03
N PHE A 38 2.81 11.13 -6.31
CA PHE A 38 2.75 9.67 -6.40
C PHE A 38 2.39 9.17 -7.81
N ILE A 39 3.15 8.17 -8.25
CA ILE A 39 2.98 7.47 -9.54
C ILE A 39 2.99 5.96 -9.29
N GLU A 40 2.01 5.26 -9.85
CA GLU A 40 1.93 3.81 -9.83
C GLU A 40 2.12 3.23 -11.25
N PHE A 41 2.96 2.19 -11.33
CA PHE A 41 3.13 1.39 -12.54
C PHE A 41 2.36 0.08 -12.36
N GLY A 42 1.20 -0.02 -13.01
CA GLY A 42 0.40 -1.25 -12.95
C GLY A 42 1.05 -2.39 -13.72
N SER A 43 0.68 -3.63 -13.38
CA SER A 43 1.15 -4.84 -14.11
C SER A 43 0.77 -4.85 -15.60
N SER A 44 -0.23 -4.06 -15.99
CA SER A 44 -0.60 -3.81 -17.39
C SER A 44 0.38 -2.91 -18.15
N GLY A 45 1.37 -2.32 -17.49
CA GLY A 45 2.27 -1.30 -18.03
C GLY A 45 1.67 0.11 -18.07
N ARG A 46 0.42 0.29 -17.63
CA ARG A 46 -0.21 1.60 -17.51
C ARG A 46 0.38 2.37 -16.32
N VAL A 47 0.49 3.67 -16.50
CA VAL A 47 0.95 4.62 -15.47
C VAL A 47 -0.26 5.35 -14.92
N PHE A 48 -0.36 5.43 -13.60
CA PHE A 48 -1.44 6.11 -12.88
C PHE A 48 -0.87 7.16 -11.94
N ASN A 49 -1.51 8.31 -11.86
CA ASN A 49 -1.21 9.31 -10.84
C ASN A 49 -2.05 9.07 -9.56
N LYS A 50 -1.73 9.81 -8.49
CA LYS A 50 -2.45 9.77 -7.20
C LYS A 50 -3.98 9.80 -7.34
N GLN A 51 -4.52 10.76 -8.10
CA GLN A 51 -5.98 10.91 -8.23
C GLN A 51 -6.63 9.70 -8.93
N GLN A 52 -5.99 9.20 -10.00
CA GLN A 52 -6.48 8.02 -10.71
C GLN A 52 -6.50 6.76 -9.83
N ILE A 53 -5.49 6.60 -8.97
CA ILE A 53 -5.45 5.50 -8.00
C ILE A 53 -6.56 5.66 -6.96
N ILE A 54 -6.72 6.84 -6.37
CA ILE A 54 -7.80 7.09 -5.40
C ILE A 54 -9.17 6.78 -6.03
N ASP A 55 -9.45 7.32 -7.21
CA ASP A 55 -10.73 7.09 -7.90
C ASP A 55 -10.94 5.59 -8.18
N SER A 56 -9.89 4.88 -8.61
CA SER A 56 -9.95 3.43 -8.84
C SER A 56 -10.24 2.63 -7.57
N LEU A 57 -9.59 2.96 -6.46
CA LEU A 57 -9.77 2.27 -5.18
C LEU A 57 -11.18 2.47 -4.61
N GLN A 58 -11.72 3.69 -4.71
CA GLN A 58 -13.09 3.98 -4.30
C GLN A 58 -14.12 3.17 -5.09
N ASN A 59 -13.86 2.92 -6.37
CA ASN A 59 -14.71 2.13 -7.25
C ASN A 59 -14.42 0.61 -7.24
N GLU A 60 -13.46 0.13 -6.45
CA GLU A 60 -13.15 -1.30 -6.35
C GLU A 60 -14.41 -2.11 -5.96
N PRO A 61 -14.67 -3.29 -6.54
CA PRO A 61 -15.81 -4.11 -6.14
C PRO A 61 -15.74 -4.48 -4.65
N ILE A 62 -16.90 -4.48 -3.98
CA ILE A 62 -17.05 -4.81 -2.56
C ILE A 62 -16.91 -6.33 -2.31
N GLU A 63 -17.07 -7.15 -3.35
CA GLU A 63 -17.22 -8.60 -3.25
C GLU A 63 -16.33 -9.35 -4.27
N PRO A 64 -15.72 -10.49 -3.90
CA PRO A 64 -15.58 -10.98 -2.53
C PRO A 64 -14.56 -10.16 -1.76
N VAL A 65 -14.85 -9.87 -0.48
CA VAL A 65 -13.89 -9.22 0.41
C VAL A 65 -12.67 -10.13 0.53
N THR A 66 -11.56 -9.69 -0.03
CA THR A 66 -10.26 -10.38 0.05
C THR A 66 -9.45 -9.74 1.16
N GLN A 67 -9.01 -10.56 2.11
CA GLN A 67 -8.06 -10.12 3.10
C GLN A 67 -6.67 -10.11 2.47
N ARG A 68 -6.06 -8.94 2.42
CA ARG A 68 -4.70 -8.76 1.93
C ARG A 68 -3.74 -8.68 3.11
N SER A 69 -2.56 -9.28 2.97
CA SER A 69 -1.49 -9.19 3.95
C SER A 69 -0.12 -9.16 3.27
N ILE A 70 0.84 -8.51 3.94
CA ILE A 70 2.25 -8.53 3.53
C ILE A 70 2.88 -9.81 4.09
N THR A 71 3.37 -10.68 3.22
CA THR A 71 4.08 -11.91 3.60
C THR A 71 5.58 -11.70 3.72
N GLU A 72 6.14 -10.84 2.86
CA GLU A 72 7.55 -10.46 2.87
C GLU A 72 7.66 -8.94 2.84
N PHE A 73 8.49 -8.37 3.71
CA PHE A 73 8.77 -6.93 3.76
C PHE A 73 10.27 -6.71 3.87
N LYS A 74 10.84 -5.89 2.97
CA LYS A 74 12.26 -5.54 3.00
C LYS A 74 12.44 -4.07 2.72
N THR A 75 13.34 -3.44 3.45
CA THR A 75 13.75 -2.06 3.21
C THR A 75 15.20 -1.97 2.77
N LEU A 76 15.51 -0.95 1.96
CA LEU A 76 16.87 -0.60 1.57
C LEU A 76 17.01 0.92 1.62
N VAL A 77 17.89 1.42 2.49
CA VAL A 77 18.25 2.84 2.52
C VAL A 77 19.09 3.16 1.29
N LEU A 78 18.58 4.05 0.44
CA LEU A 78 19.27 4.48 -0.79
C LEU A 78 20.06 5.78 -0.58
N ALA A 79 19.54 6.67 0.26
CA ALA A 79 20.18 7.94 0.62
C ALA A 79 19.58 8.48 1.93
N THR A 80 20.09 9.61 2.41
CA THR A 80 19.48 10.34 3.53
C THR A 80 18.00 10.63 3.23
N ARG A 81 17.10 10.06 4.06
CA ARG A 81 15.64 10.18 3.94
C ARG A 81 15.03 9.57 2.66
N VAL A 82 15.73 8.62 2.02
CA VAL A 82 15.23 7.87 0.88
C VAL A 82 15.37 6.38 1.15
N ILE A 83 14.24 5.69 1.22
CA ILE A 83 14.16 4.25 1.49
C ILE A 83 13.35 3.61 0.36
N LEU A 84 13.86 2.51 -0.18
CA LEU A 84 13.10 1.61 -1.03
C LEU A 84 12.44 0.55 -0.16
N ALA A 85 11.11 0.47 -0.19
CA ALA A 85 10.34 -0.64 0.37
C ALA A 85 9.99 -1.65 -0.73
N GLN A 86 10.12 -2.93 -0.42
CA GLN A 86 9.73 -4.04 -1.29
C GLN A 86 8.79 -4.95 -0.50
N THR A 87 7.60 -5.18 -1.06
CA THR A 87 6.54 -5.97 -0.44
C THR A 87 6.23 -7.19 -1.31
N ALA A 88 5.87 -8.31 -0.67
CA ALA A 88 5.12 -9.37 -1.31
C ALA A 88 3.75 -9.47 -0.63
N GLU A 89 2.70 -9.38 -1.43
CA GLU A 89 1.32 -9.37 -0.94
C GLU A 89 0.64 -10.69 -1.28
N ALA A 90 -0.11 -11.21 -0.30
CA ALA A 90 -1.00 -12.35 -0.50
C ALA A 90 -2.44 -11.89 -0.31
N SER A 91 -3.32 -12.35 -1.21
CA SER A 91 -4.77 -12.16 -1.10
C SER A 91 -5.40 -13.48 -0.67
N HIS A 92 -6.11 -13.46 0.44
CA HIS A 92 -6.84 -14.60 0.96
C HIS A 92 -8.34 -14.34 0.80
N PRO A 93 -9.12 -15.29 0.26
CA PRO A 93 -10.56 -15.18 0.36
C PRO A 93 -10.94 -15.20 1.85
N LEU A 94 -11.79 -14.27 2.28
CA LEU A 94 -12.46 -14.44 3.56
C LEU A 94 -13.38 -15.65 3.40
N LEU A 95 -12.92 -16.83 3.85
CA LEU A 95 -13.78 -18.00 3.98
C LEU A 95 -14.90 -17.61 4.94
N GLY A 96 -16.13 -17.64 4.45
CA GLY A 96 -17.31 -17.25 5.19
C GLY A 96 -17.42 -17.98 6.53
N VAL A 97 -17.87 -17.23 7.53
CA VAL A 97 -18.86 -17.73 8.51
C VAL A 97 -20.04 -18.37 7.80
#